data_AF-F2DU43-F1
#
_entry.id   AF-F2DU43-F1
#
_cell.length_a   1.000
_cell.length_b   1.000
_cell.length_c   1.000
_cell.angle_alpha   90.00
_cell.angle_beta   90.00
_cell.angle_gamma   90.00
#
_symmetry.space_group_name_H-M   'P 1'
#
loop_
_entity.id
_entity.type
_entity.pdbx_description
1 polymer ?
#
loop_
_entity_poly.entity_id
_entity_poly.type
_entity_poly.pdbx_seq_one_letter_code
_entity_poly.pdbx_strand_id
1 'polypeptide(L)'
;MSKVFGSLWRVSNLSRCTQSCAIRFTSIRPLSTGDVPRYQQGDRVIIDGVKIYKPLIKDGKTSVSRGEILHNDILGRETSKPFFARSSRQKLYRIEQPTLTQYISQTPRLVTPIYSEYAETIVSLLDIHATPFRSEDDAHETFSPPPLEILDSGTGHGSLTLHLARAIANANPPPLNFPIIKPIHPKHLNPSTPATPEDDLRDQTIRAWTE
;
A
#
# COMPACT_ATOMS: atom_id res chain seq x y z
N MET A 1 36.10 -31.45 69.75
CA MET A 1 36.94 -30.95 68.65
C MET A 1 36.02 -30.42 67.56
N SER A 2 35.60 -29.16 67.68
CA SER A 2 36.12 -27.99 66.93
C SER A 2 35.82 -28.02 65.43
N LYS A 3 34.72 -27.32 65.09
CA LYS A 3 34.47 -26.42 63.96
C LYS A 3 35.44 -26.47 62.76
N VAL A 4 34.90 -26.63 61.55
CA VAL A 4 35.17 -25.71 60.42
C VAL A 4 33.89 -25.54 59.58
N PHE A 5 33.33 -24.33 59.62
CA PHE A 5 32.37 -23.82 58.64
C PHE A 5 33.14 -23.36 57.40
N GLY A 6 32.59 -23.61 56.20
CA GLY A 6 33.16 -23.13 54.95
C GLY A 6 32.08 -22.98 53.89
N SER A 7 31.43 -21.82 53.92
CA SER A 7 30.49 -21.31 52.94
C SER A 7 31.07 -21.27 51.52
N LEU A 8 30.31 -21.74 50.53
CA LEU A 8 30.48 -21.34 49.13
C LEU A 8 29.09 -21.06 48.54
N TRP A 9 28.66 -19.82 48.75
CA TRP A 9 27.60 -19.18 47.98
C TRP A 9 28.23 -18.49 46.75
N ARG A 10 27.58 -18.68 45.59
CA ARG A 10 27.56 -17.86 44.36
C ARG A 10 28.87 -17.23 43.85
N VAL A 11 29.19 -17.54 42.59
CA VAL A 11 29.31 -16.50 41.54
C VAL A 11 28.80 -17.07 40.21
N SER A 12 27.54 -16.80 39.87
CA SER A 12 27.05 -16.88 38.50
C SER A 12 26.97 -15.45 37.95
N ASN A 13 28.05 -14.97 37.35
CA ASN A 13 28.07 -13.72 36.61
C ASN A 13 27.50 -13.94 35.20
N LEU A 14 26.18 -14.15 35.12
CA LEU A 14 25.44 -13.73 33.93
C LEU A 14 24.92 -12.32 34.23
N SER A 15 25.66 -11.31 33.81
CA SER A 15 25.13 -9.96 33.67
C SER A 15 23.97 -10.03 32.67
N ARG A 16 22.76 -10.14 33.20
CA ARG A 16 21.55 -9.80 32.45
C ARG A 16 21.63 -8.31 32.22
N CYS A 17 22.16 -7.92 31.06
CA CYS A 17 21.92 -6.61 30.53
C CYS A 17 20.42 -6.57 30.22
N THR A 18 19.62 -6.09 31.16
CA THR A 18 18.25 -5.63 30.90
C THR A 18 18.35 -4.33 30.10
N GLN A 19 18.91 -4.41 28.89
CA GLN A 19 18.54 -3.47 27.86
C GLN A 19 17.12 -3.84 27.49
N SER A 20 16.19 -3.06 28.05
CA SER A 20 14.87 -2.88 27.47
C SER A 20 15.07 -2.40 26.04
N CYS A 21 15.26 -3.33 25.10
CA CYS A 21 15.00 -3.08 23.70
C CYS A 21 13.48 -2.99 23.61
N ALA A 22 12.95 -1.81 23.93
CA ALA A 22 11.62 -1.45 23.51
C ALA A 22 11.68 -1.38 21.98
N ILE A 23 11.46 -2.52 21.34
CA ILE A 23 10.91 -2.55 19.99
C ILE A 23 9.58 -1.81 20.15
N ARG A 24 9.61 -0.49 19.92
CA ARG A 24 8.40 0.27 19.66
C ARG A 24 7.89 -0.33 18.37
N PHE A 25 7.07 -1.37 18.51
CA PHE A 25 6.16 -1.78 17.46
C PHE A 25 5.49 -0.50 17.00
N THR A 26 5.82 -0.08 15.78
CA THR A 26 5.04 0.90 15.04
C THR A 26 3.59 0.55 15.32
N SER A 27 2.84 1.51 15.87
CA SER A 27 1.43 1.36 16.19
C SER A 27 0.77 0.61 15.03
N ILE A 28 0.50 -0.68 15.24
CA ILE A 28 -0.32 -1.46 14.32
C ILE A 28 -1.69 -0.86 14.57
N ARG A 29 -2.04 0.18 13.82
CA ARG A 29 -3.42 0.63 13.75
C ARG A 29 -4.20 -0.63 13.39
N PRO A 30 -5.13 -1.10 14.23
CA PRO A 30 -6.01 -2.17 13.82
C PRO A 30 -6.68 -1.66 12.54
N LEU A 31 -6.38 -2.32 11.41
CA LEU A 31 -7.01 -1.99 10.14
C LEU A 31 -8.51 -2.04 10.42
N SER A 32 -9.16 -0.88 10.35
CA SER A 32 -10.61 -0.81 10.38
C SER A 32 -11.10 -1.75 9.29
N THR A 33 -12.24 -2.42 9.47
CA THR A 33 -12.85 -3.30 8.45
C THR A 33 -13.00 -2.62 7.07
N GLY A 34 -12.83 -1.29 6.98
CA GLY A 34 -12.77 -0.51 5.74
C GLY A 34 -11.39 -0.30 5.08
N ASP A 35 -10.27 -0.65 5.71
CA ASP A 35 -8.91 -0.28 5.22
C ASP A 35 -8.28 -1.33 4.28
N VAL A 36 -9.06 -2.31 3.82
CA VAL A 36 -8.53 -3.35 2.93
C VAL A 36 -8.31 -2.75 1.54
N PRO A 37 -7.12 -2.92 0.92
CA PRO A 37 -6.86 -2.41 -0.42
C PRO A 37 -7.85 -2.99 -1.41
N ARG A 38 -8.34 -2.14 -2.31
CA ARG A 38 -9.29 -2.50 -3.36
C ARG A 38 -8.70 -2.16 -4.71
N TYR A 39 -9.10 -2.89 -5.75
CA TYR A 39 -8.72 -2.57 -7.12
C TYR A 39 -9.26 -1.20 -7.52
N GLN A 40 -8.36 -0.35 -7.99
CA GLN A 40 -8.65 0.97 -8.51
C GLN A 40 -8.37 1.06 -10.00
N GLN A 41 -8.82 2.16 -10.60
CA GLN A 41 -8.47 2.47 -11.97
C GLN A 41 -6.94 2.67 -12.09
N GLY A 42 -6.34 2.11 -13.14
CA GLY A 42 -4.89 2.13 -13.35
C GLY A 42 -4.17 0.89 -12.84
N ASP A 43 -4.78 0.12 -11.94
CA ASP A 43 -4.19 -1.12 -11.45
C ASP A 43 -4.07 -2.16 -12.55
N ARG A 44 -3.07 -3.04 -12.45
CA ARG A 44 -2.93 -4.19 -13.33
C ARG A 44 -3.26 -5.45 -12.58
N VAL A 45 -3.86 -6.41 -13.30
CA VAL A 45 -4.26 -7.70 -12.74
C VAL A 45 -3.61 -8.84 -13.50
N ILE A 46 -3.34 -9.91 -12.78
CA ILE A 46 -2.95 -11.20 -13.36
C ILE A 46 -4.21 -12.07 -13.49
N ILE A 47 -4.38 -12.71 -14.64
CA ILE A 47 -5.51 -13.59 -14.91
C ILE A 47 -5.00 -15.03 -15.07
N ASP A 48 -5.58 -15.95 -14.31
CA ASP A 48 -5.23 -17.38 -14.22
C ASP A 48 -3.74 -17.65 -13.91
N GLY A 49 -3.03 -16.68 -13.32
CA GLY A 49 -1.59 -16.77 -13.04
C GLY A 49 -0.69 -16.71 -14.30
N VAL A 50 -1.28 -16.54 -15.49
CA VAL A 50 -0.55 -16.67 -16.76
C VAL A 50 0.02 -15.34 -17.24
N LYS A 51 -0.81 -14.30 -17.26
CA LYS A 51 -0.49 -13.04 -17.94
C LYS A 51 -1.04 -11.85 -17.20
N ILE A 52 -0.25 -10.78 -17.19
CA ILE A 52 -0.67 -9.45 -16.75
C ILE A 52 -1.32 -8.71 -17.91
N TYR A 53 -2.48 -8.15 -17.65
CA TYR A 53 -3.25 -7.41 -18.64
C TYR A 53 -3.03 -5.90 -18.54
N LYS A 54 -3.62 -5.17 -19.49
CA LYS A 54 -3.60 -3.71 -19.52
C LYS A 54 -4.19 -3.15 -18.22
N PRO A 55 -3.83 -1.90 -17.84
CA PRO A 55 -4.42 -1.23 -16.69
C PRO A 55 -5.95 -1.27 -16.71
N LEU A 56 -6.56 -1.40 -15.54
CA LEU A 56 -8.00 -1.33 -15.34
C LEU A 56 -8.49 0.08 -15.67
N ILE A 57 -9.53 0.15 -16.49
CA ILE A 57 -10.19 1.38 -16.93
C ILE A 57 -11.67 1.23 -16.61
N LYS A 58 -12.29 2.27 -16.02
CA LYS A 58 -13.74 2.29 -15.76
C LYS A 58 -14.53 2.06 -17.05
N ASP A 59 -15.56 1.22 -16.99
CA ASP A 59 -16.37 0.82 -18.14
C ASP A 59 -15.58 0.15 -19.29
N GLY A 60 -14.30 -0.18 -19.03
CA GLY A 60 -13.43 -0.89 -19.94
C GLY A 60 -13.64 -2.40 -19.91
N LYS A 61 -12.99 -3.07 -20.85
CA LYS A 61 -13.03 -4.53 -20.97
C LYS A 61 -11.66 -5.10 -21.34
N THR A 62 -11.39 -6.29 -20.83
CA THR A 62 -10.20 -7.06 -21.16
C THR A 62 -10.59 -8.31 -21.95
N SER A 63 -9.99 -8.46 -23.13
CA SER A 63 -10.19 -9.66 -23.97
C SER A 63 -9.36 -10.83 -23.43
N VAL A 64 -10.03 -11.95 -23.18
CA VAL A 64 -9.44 -13.21 -22.73
C VAL A 64 -9.74 -14.30 -23.75
N SER A 65 -9.05 -15.45 -23.66
CA SER A 65 -9.21 -16.56 -24.63
C SER A 65 -10.67 -16.95 -24.90
N ARG A 66 -11.53 -16.93 -23.88
CA ARG A 66 -12.97 -17.20 -24.00
C ARG A 66 -13.81 -16.00 -23.57
N GLY A 67 -13.89 -15.00 -24.42
CA GLY A 67 -14.77 -13.85 -24.26
C GLY A 67 -14.07 -12.62 -23.69
N GLU A 68 -14.81 -11.80 -22.97
CA GLU A 68 -14.33 -10.54 -22.41
C GLU A 68 -14.72 -10.47 -20.94
N ILE A 69 -13.86 -9.84 -20.12
CA ILE A 69 -14.12 -9.55 -18.71
C ILE A 69 -14.29 -8.04 -18.58
N LEU A 70 -15.40 -7.62 -17.97
CA LEU A 70 -15.68 -6.22 -17.71
C LEU A 70 -14.82 -5.73 -16.53
N HIS A 71 -14.20 -4.56 -16.67
CA HIS A 71 -13.39 -4.01 -15.58
C HIS A 71 -14.24 -3.58 -14.38
N ASN A 72 -15.50 -3.20 -14.60
CA ASN A 72 -16.43 -2.87 -13.53
C ASN A 72 -16.67 -4.05 -12.57
N ASP A 73 -16.50 -5.28 -13.05
CA ASP A 73 -16.61 -6.47 -12.19
C ASP A 73 -15.38 -6.63 -11.28
N ILE A 74 -14.26 -6.00 -11.59
CA ILE A 74 -12.98 -6.09 -10.87
C ILE A 74 -12.80 -4.89 -9.93
N LEU A 75 -13.11 -3.70 -10.42
CA LEU A 75 -12.96 -2.44 -9.71
C LEU A 75 -13.73 -2.45 -8.39
N GLY A 76 -13.12 -1.96 -7.32
CA GLY A 76 -13.70 -1.90 -5.99
C GLY A 76 -13.72 -3.23 -5.22
N ARG A 77 -13.31 -4.34 -5.83
CA ARG A 77 -13.11 -5.61 -5.10
C ARG A 77 -11.83 -5.59 -4.28
N GLU A 78 -11.80 -6.43 -3.27
CA GLU A 78 -10.65 -6.63 -2.38
C GLU A 78 -9.44 -7.19 -3.15
N THR A 79 -8.27 -6.59 -2.93
CA THR A 79 -7.02 -6.98 -3.60
C THR A 79 -6.31 -8.14 -2.87
N SER A 80 -6.54 -8.27 -1.56
CA SER A 80 -5.85 -9.24 -0.68
C SER A 80 -6.12 -10.70 -1.04
N LYS A 81 -7.34 -11.00 -1.52
CA LYS A 81 -7.75 -12.38 -1.87
C LYS A 81 -7.99 -12.51 -3.37
N PRO A 82 -7.50 -13.60 -3.98
CA PRO A 82 -7.86 -13.89 -5.35
C PRO A 82 -9.34 -14.22 -5.45
N PHE A 83 -9.98 -13.77 -6.51
CA PHE A 83 -11.41 -14.00 -6.73
C PHE A 83 -11.68 -14.44 -8.17
N PHE A 84 -12.88 -14.94 -8.43
CA PHE A 84 -13.28 -15.36 -9.76
C PHE A 84 -14.20 -14.34 -10.42
N ALA A 85 -13.89 -13.95 -11.65
CA ALA A 85 -14.79 -13.20 -12.52
C ALA A 85 -15.31 -14.07 -13.65
N ARG A 86 -16.54 -13.81 -14.08
CA ARG A 86 -17.16 -14.48 -15.22
C ARG A 86 -16.83 -13.71 -16.49
N SER A 87 -16.47 -14.42 -17.55
CA SER A 87 -16.41 -13.81 -18.87
C SER A 87 -17.78 -13.77 -19.54
N SER A 88 -17.89 -13.02 -20.63
CA SER A 88 -19.07 -12.99 -21.51
C SER A 88 -19.52 -14.38 -22.00
N ARG A 89 -18.61 -15.37 -22.06
CA ARG A 89 -18.90 -16.77 -22.42
C ARG A 89 -19.03 -17.70 -21.21
N GLN A 90 -19.35 -17.15 -20.04
CA GLN A 90 -19.59 -17.88 -18.78
C GLN A 90 -18.41 -18.73 -18.28
N LYS A 91 -17.17 -18.51 -18.78
CA LYS A 91 -15.97 -19.14 -18.18
C LYS A 91 -15.53 -18.32 -16.97
N LEU A 92 -15.17 -19.01 -15.89
CA LEU A 92 -14.57 -18.40 -14.71
C LEU A 92 -13.08 -18.21 -14.92
N TYR A 93 -12.59 -17.04 -14.55
CA TYR A 93 -11.17 -16.66 -14.55
C TYR A 93 -10.77 -16.22 -13.16
N ARG A 94 -9.62 -16.69 -12.69
CA ARG A 94 -9.04 -16.30 -11.40
C ARG A 94 -8.29 -14.98 -11.58
N ILE A 95 -8.67 -13.97 -10.81
CA ILE A 95 -8.09 -12.63 -10.84
C ILE A 95 -7.33 -12.40 -9.54
N GLU A 96 -6.08 -11.95 -9.67
CA GLU A 96 -5.20 -11.66 -8.53
C GLU A 96 -4.40 -10.38 -8.78
N GLN A 97 -3.80 -9.88 -7.70
CA GLN A 97 -2.83 -8.79 -7.78
C GLN A 97 -1.47 -9.38 -8.19
N PRO A 98 -0.80 -8.81 -9.19
CA PRO A 98 0.53 -9.27 -9.57
C PRO A 98 1.52 -8.97 -8.44
N THR A 99 2.29 -9.98 -8.06
CA THR A 99 3.50 -9.77 -7.25
C THR A 99 4.56 -9.03 -8.06
N LEU A 100 5.56 -8.43 -7.40
CA LEU A 100 6.66 -7.74 -8.09
C LEU A 100 7.38 -8.67 -9.09
N THR A 101 7.62 -9.91 -8.70
CA THR A 101 8.24 -10.94 -9.57
C THR A 101 7.39 -11.27 -10.78
N GLN A 102 6.08 -11.46 -10.60
CA GLN A 102 5.16 -11.66 -11.72
C GLN A 102 5.11 -10.43 -12.62
N TYR A 103 5.09 -9.22 -12.03
CA TYR A 103 5.10 -7.97 -12.77
C TYR A 103 6.27 -7.88 -13.75
N ILE A 104 7.49 -8.13 -13.25
CA ILE A 104 8.71 -8.07 -14.05
C ILE A 104 8.77 -9.18 -15.10
N SER A 105 8.39 -10.40 -14.73
CA SER A 105 8.50 -11.56 -15.63
C SER A 105 7.44 -11.58 -16.74
N GLN A 106 6.22 -11.13 -16.43
CA GLN A 106 5.04 -11.26 -17.30
C GLN A 106 4.66 -9.97 -18.04
N THR A 107 5.29 -8.83 -17.72
CA THR A 107 5.12 -7.61 -18.51
C THR A 107 5.79 -7.76 -19.88
N PRO A 108 5.18 -7.27 -20.98
CA PRO A 108 5.80 -7.30 -22.31
C PRO A 108 7.19 -6.65 -22.31
N ARG A 109 8.18 -7.37 -22.84
CA ARG A 109 9.58 -6.96 -22.82
C ARG A 109 9.88 -6.03 -24.00
N LEU A 110 10.36 -4.84 -23.70
CA LEU A 110 10.99 -3.94 -24.69
C LEU A 110 12.51 -4.18 -24.79
N VAL A 111 13.11 -4.64 -23.70
CA VAL A 111 14.54 -4.96 -23.53
C VAL A 111 14.68 -6.17 -22.61
N THR A 112 15.90 -6.69 -22.47
CA THR A 112 16.21 -7.77 -21.52
C THR A 112 16.11 -7.27 -20.07
N PRO A 113 15.20 -7.81 -19.25
CA PRO A 113 15.11 -7.44 -17.84
C PRO A 113 16.19 -8.14 -17.00
N ILE A 114 16.60 -7.49 -15.92
CA ILE A 114 17.20 -8.18 -14.76
C ILE A 114 16.04 -8.90 -14.07
N TYR A 115 16.09 -10.23 -13.95
CA TYR A 115 15.05 -10.96 -13.23
C TYR A 115 15.07 -10.65 -11.73
N SER A 116 13.93 -10.79 -11.07
CA SER A 116 13.73 -10.37 -9.68
C SER A 116 14.71 -11.02 -8.71
N GLU A 117 15.08 -12.28 -8.94
CA GLU A 117 16.03 -13.01 -8.11
C GLU A 117 17.41 -12.35 -8.10
N TYR A 118 17.86 -11.86 -9.27
CA TYR A 118 19.13 -11.13 -9.39
C TYR A 118 19.03 -9.71 -8.84
N ALA A 119 17.91 -9.03 -9.08
CA ALA A 119 17.69 -7.68 -8.57
C ALA A 119 17.69 -7.65 -7.02
N GLU A 120 17.01 -8.61 -6.38
CA GLU A 120 17.01 -8.75 -4.93
C GLU A 120 18.42 -9.02 -4.38
N THR A 121 19.19 -9.88 -5.05
CA THR A 121 20.59 -10.17 -4.66
C THR A 121 21.45 -8.91 -4.74
N ILE A 122 21.33 -8.13 -5.82
CA ILE A 122 22.05 -6.85 -5.98
C ILE A 122 21.68 -5.90 -4.85
N VAL A 123 20.38 -5.69 -4.58
CA VAL A 123 19.91 -4.81 -3.51
C VAL A 123 20.41 -5.25 -2.14
N SER A 124 20.40 -6.56 -1.87
CA SER A 124 20.95 -7.11 -0.62
C SER A 124 22.46 -6.88 -0.48
N LEU A 125 23.22 -6.91 -1.58
CA LEU A 125 24.67 -6.67 -1.57
C LEU A 125 25.02 -5.17 -1.46
N LEU A 126 24.14 -4.29 -1.93
CA LEU A 126 24.31 -2.83 -1.80
C LEU A 126 24.11 -2.33 -0.35
N ASP A 127 23.58 -3.18 0.54
CA ASP A 127 23.41 -2.90 1.96
C ASP A 127 22.64 -1.60 2.23
N ILE A 128 21.55 -1.40 1.47
CA ILE A 128 20.76 -0.17 1.49
C ILE A 128 19.90 -0.13 2.75
N HIS A 129 20.15 0.88 3.59
CA HIS A 129 19.41 1.13 4.82
C HIS A 129 18.81 2.53 4.81
N ALA A 130 17.59 2.66 4.30
CA ALA A 130 16.88 3.93 4.28
C ALA A 130 16.38 4.30 5.68
N THR A 131 16.67 5.53 6.14
CA THR A 131 16.13 6.04 7.40
C THR A 131 14.62 6.23 7.29
N PRO A 132 13.82 5.70 8.23
CA PRO A 132 12.38 5.81 8.15
C PRO A 132 11.93 7.27 8.25
N PHE A 133 10.81 7.58 7.62
CA PHE A 133 10.20 8.90 7.73
C PHE A 133 9.93 9.25 9.20
N ARG A 134 10.33 10.46 9.63
CA ARG A 134 10.07 11.01 10.97
C ARG A 134 9.23 12.27 10.82
N SER A 135 8.15 12.40 11.59
CA SER A 135 7.38 13.64 11.71
C SER A 135 8.21 14.71 12.43
N GLU A 136 7.94 15.97 12.13
CA GLU A 136 8.62 17.12 12.73
C GLU A 136 8.52 17.12 14.26
N ASP A 137 7.45 16.54 14.83
CA ASP A 137 7.21 16.42 16.27
C ASP A 137 8.20 15.48 17.00
N ASP A 138 8.83 14.54 16.28
CA ASP A 138 9.80 13.58 16.84
C ASP A 138 11.26 14.03 16.66
N ALA A 139 11.49 15.24 16.13
CA ALA A 139 12.81 15.79 15.82
C ALA A 139 13.54 16.34 17.06
N HIS A 140 13.55 15.60 18.16
CA HIS A 140 14.51 15.80 19.24
C HIS A 140 15.78 15.01 18.92
N GLU A 141 16.61 15.48 17.97
CA GLU A 141 18.09 15.33 17.99
C GLU A 141 18.77 15.80 16.68
N THR A 142 19.97 16.37 16.87
CA THR A 142 20.74 17.29 16.02
C THR A 142 21.51 16.65 14.84
N PHE A 143 21.29 15.37 14.53
CA PHE A 143 22.03 14.67 13.46
C PHE A 143 21.07 13.96 12.50
N SER A 144 20.62 14.69 11.47
CA SER A 144 20.08 14.03 10.27
C SER A 144 21.26 13.45 9.47
N PRO A 145 21.28 12.15 9.15
CA PRO A 145 22.25 11.64 8.20
C PRO A 145 22.10 12.34 6.84
N PRO A 146 23.15 12.38 6.01
CA PRO A 146 23.03 12.90 4.66
C PRO A 146 21.94 12.12 3.89
N PRO A 147 21.28 12.75 2.91
CA PRO A 147 20.27 12.07 2.10
C PRO A 147 20.90 10.88 1.39
N LEU A 148 20.16 9.76 1.36
CA LEU A 148 20.56 8.59 0.60
C LEU A 148 20.31 8.85 -0.89
N GLU A 149 21.39 8.86 -1.67
CA GLU A 149 21.34 9.04 -3.12
C GLU A 149 21.75 7.74 -3.82
N ILE A 150 20.91 7.27 -4.74
CA ILE A 150 21.13 6.05 -5.50
C ILE A 150 21.13 6.41 -6.98
N LEU A 151 22.18 6.01 -7.69
CA LEU A 151 22.31 6.20 -9.13
C LEU A 151 22.09 4.87 -9.85
N ASP A 152 20.92 4.72 -10.48
CA ASP A 152 20.61 3.60 -11.37
C ASP A 152 20.77 4.07 -12.83
N SER A 153 21.66 3.42 -13.59
CA SER A 153 21.97 3.78 -14.97
C SER A 153 21.68 2.64 -15.93
N GLY A 154 20.93 2.96 -16.98
CA GLY A 154 20.35 1.96 -17.88
C GLY A 154 19.07 1.38 -17.28
N THR A 155 18.01 2.22 -17.14
CA THR A 155 16.72 1.81 -16.55
C THR A 155 16.17 0.53 -17.19
N GLY A 156 16.37 0.36 -18.49
CA GLY A 156 16.02 -0.88 -19.20
C GLY A 156 14.55 -1.24 -19.01
N HIS A 157 14.28 -2.38 -18.38
CA HIS A 157 12.91 -2.83 -18.05
C HIS A 157 12.38 -2.28 -16.71
N GLY A 158 13.21 -1.54 -15.96
CA GLY A 158 12.88 -0.96 -14.66
C GLY A 158 12.86 -1.95 -13.50
N SER A 159 13.30 -3.20 -13.71
CA SER A 159 13.26 -4.24 -12.68
C SER A 159 14.12 -3.90 -11.45
N LEU A 160 15.38 -3.51 -11.67
CA LEU A 160 16.28 -3.10 -10.58
C LEU A 160 15.74 -1.84 -9.91
N THR A 161 15.31 -0.85 -10.70
CA THR A 161 14.69 0.38 -10.22
C THR A 161 13.50 0.11 -9.29
N LEU A 162 12.62 -0.84 -9.62
CA LEU A 162 11.48 -1.21 -8.77
C LEU A 162 11.91 -1.87 -7.44
N HIS A 163 12.96 -2.69 -7.44
CA HIS A 163 13.50 -3.28 -6.21
C HIS A 163 14.20 -2.23 -5.34
N LEU A 164 14.95 -1.30 -5.94
CA LEU A 164 15.55 -0.17 -5.24
C LEU A 164 14.47 0.71 -4.60
N ALA A 165 13.42 1.06 -5.34
CA ALA A 165 12.28 1.82 -4.83
C ALA A 165 11.59 1.11 -3.65
N ARG A 166 11.47 -0.23 -3.71
CA ARG A 166 10.95 -1.03 -2.61
C ARG A 166 11.86 -0.99 -1.38
N ALA A 167 13.18 -1.06 -1.57
CA ALA A 167 14.15 -1.02 -0.47
C ALA A 167 14.13 0.31 0.29
N ILE A 168 13.91 1.42 -0.42
CA ILE A 168 13.84 2.76 0.19
C ILE A 168 12.42 3.17 0.63
N ALA A 169 11.41 2.32 0.42
CA ALA A 169 9.99 2.68 0.62
C ALA A 169 9.67 3.10 2.06
N ASN A 170 10.42 2.62 3.06
CA ASN A 170 10.22 3.00 4.47
C ASN A 170 10.57 4.46 4.76
N ALA A 171 11.36 5.11 3.90
CA ALA A 171 11.64 6.54 3.99
C ALA A 171 10.50 7.41 3.43
N ASN A 172 9.50 6.83 2.77
CA ASN A 172 8.37 7.58 2.24
C ASN A 172 7.46 8.06 3.38
N PRO A 173 6.95 9.30 3.32
CA PRO A 173 5.92 9.76 4.24
C PRO A 173 4.64 8.92 4.08
N PRO A 174 3.78 8.86 5.12
CA PRO A 174 2.46 8.27 4.99
C PRO A 174 1.66 8.99 3.89
N PRO A 175 0.71 8.30 3.22
CA PRO A 175 -0.11 8.92 2.20
C PRO A 175 -0.86 10.12 2.78
N LEU A 176 -0.94 11.20 1.99
CA LEU A 176 -1.65 12.41 2.38
C LEU A 176 -3.13 12.08 2.59
N ASN A 177 -3.64 12.34 3.80
CA ASN A 177 -5.06 12.23 4.11
C ASN A 177 -5.81 13.40 3.46
N PHE A 178 -6.19 13.26 2.19
CA PHE A 178 -7.20 14.15 1.62
C PHE A 178 -8.56 13.80 2.22
N PRO A 179 -9.37 14.77 2.66
CA PRO A 179 -10.73 14.49 3.09
C PRO A 179 -11.50 13.92 1.88
N ILE A 180 -11.83 12.63 1.94
CA ILE A 180 -12.74 12.03 0.98
C ILE A 180 -14.09 12.71 1.19
N ILE A 181 -14.45 13.64 0.30
CA ILE A 181 -15.79 14.20 0.24
C ILE A 181 -16.71 13.03 -0.05
N LYS A 182 -17.38 12.50 0.97
CA LYS A 182 -18.39 11.46 0.79
C LYS A 182 -19.46 12.07 -0.12
N PRO A 183 -19.76 11.47 -1.28
CA PRO A 183 -20.83 11.97 -2.11
C PRO A 183 -22.10 12.02 -1.26
N ILE A 184 -22.68 13.21 -1.12
CA ILE A 184 -23.97 13.39 -0.48
C ILE A 184 -24.94 12.57 -1.32
N HIS A 185 -25.33 11.38 -0.83
CA HIS A 185 -26.49 10.72 -1.39
C HIS A 185 -27.66 11.67 -1.14
N PRO A 186 -28.34 12.17 -2.19
CA PRO A 186 -29.59 12.86 -1.98
C PRO A 186 -30.50 11.86 -1.28
N LYS A 187 -30.78 12.11 0.00
CA LYS A 187 -31.89 11.45 0.67
C LYS A 187 -33.08 11.67 -0.25
N HIS A 188 -33.76 10.59 -0.65
CA HIS A 188 -35.04 10.69 -1.34
C HIS A 188 -35.88 11.73 -0.58
N LEU A 189 -36.12 12.90 -1.19
CA LEU A 189 -37.02 13.89 -0.62
C LEU A 189 -38.40 13.22 -0.62
N ASN A 190 -38.86 12.80 0.55
CA ASN A 190 -40.27 12.50 0.75
C ASN A 190 -41.02 13.84 0.68
N PRO A 191 -41.95 14.03 -0.27
CA PRO A 191 -42.64 15.30 -0.45
C PRO A 191 -43.79 15.40 0.56
N SER A 192 -43.48 15.66 1.83
CA SER A 192 -44.48 16.08 2.82
C SER A 192 -43.80 16.52 4.13
N THR A 193 -43.23 17.72 4.14
CA THR A 193 -43.05 18.47 5.39
C THR A 193 -43.15 19.97 5.05
N PRO A 194 -44.00 20.76 5.73
CA PRO A 194 -44.15 22.18 5.43
C PRO A 194 -42.88 22.96 5.74
N ALA A 195 -42.63 24.02 4.95
CA ALA A 195 -41.44 24.85 4.94
C ALA A 195 -40.94 25.22 6.35
N THR A 196 -39.70 24.84 6.65
CA THR A 196 -38.92 25.34 7.77
C THR A 196 -38.24 26.66 7.39
N PRO A 197 -37.96 27.56 8.34
CA PRO A 197 -37.48 28.94 8.11
C PRO A 197 -36.06 29.07 7.50
N GLU A 198 -35.49 27.99 6.99
CA GLU A 198 -34.14 27.94 6.41
C GLU A 198 -34.13 28.26 4.90
N ASP A 199 -35.29 28.20 4.25
CA ASP A 199 -35.46 28.63 2.85
C ASP A 199 -35.37 30.16 2.71
N ASP A 200 -35.76 30.92 3.74
CA ASP A 200 -35.67 32.39 3.76
C ASP A 200 -34.21 32.89 3.72
N LEU A 201 -33.25 32.13 4.28
CA LEU A 201 -31.83 32.50 4.28
C LEU A 201 -31.16 32.28 2.93
N ARG A 202 -31.61 31.28 2.17
CA ARG A 202 -31.14 31.01 0.80
C ARG A 202 -31.62 32.08 -0.18
N ASP A 203 -32.86 32.52 -0.02
CA ASP A 203 -33.42 33.58 -0.86
C ASP A 203 -32.78 34.95 -0.57
N GLN A 204 -32.42 35.23 0.68
CA GLN A 204 -31.65 36.43 1.04
C GLN A 204 -30.23 36.41 0.44
N THR A 205 -29.57 35.25 0.46
CA THR A 205 -28.24 35.14 -0.15
C THR A 205 -28.30 35.26 -1.66
N ILE A 206 -29.31 34.72 -2.36
CA ILE A 206 -29.42 34.86 -3.81
C ILE A 206 -29.66 36.34 -4.21
N ARG A 207 -30.47 37.09 -3.45
CA ARG A 207 -30.75 38.51 -3.72
C ARG A 207 -29.51 39.40 -3.59
N ALA A 208 -28.62 39.10 -2.63
CA ALA A 208 -27.39 39.87 -2.39
C ALA A 208 -26.35 39.78 -3.52
N TRP A 209 -26.48 38.84 -4.46
CA TRP A 209 -25.57 38.67 -5.60
C TRP A 209 -26.15 39.17 -6.93
N THR A 210 -27.39 39.67 -6.92
CA THR A 210 -28.08 40.19 -8.12
C THR A 210 -28.23 41.71 -8.13
N GLU A 211 -27.67 42.41 -7.14
CA GLU A 211 -27.48 43.87 -7.14
C GLU A 211 -26.06 44.26 -7.56
#